data_AF-A0A2V7UA91-F1
#
_entry.id   AF-A0A2V7UA91-F1
#
_cell.length_a   1.000
_cell.length_b   1.000
_cell.length_c   1.000
_cell.angle_alpha   90.00
_cell.angle_beta   90.00
_cell.angle_gamma   90.00
#
_symmetry.space_group_name_H-M   'P 1'
#
loop_
_entity.id
_entity.type
_entity.pdbx_description
1 polymer ?
#
loop_
_entity_poly.entity_id
_entity_poly.type
_entity_poly.pdbx_seq_one_letter_code
_entity_poly.pdbx_strand_id
1 'polypeptide(L)'
;MTDAVPYLSVVVTSRNDDHGGDLLRRMQIFVDGLLEQCRRHRLDAELILVEWNPPPDRPRLAEALRWPRSLVPGRVRVIEVPYARHRRFRHSEVLPLFQMIAKNVGIRRARGRFVLATNVDVLFSDELMRFLASRGLDSDRMYRIDRYDAMSNVPFPAGLDEQLAFCRTHLLRVNTGEGTFRVEPDGLAGRILSAAWSISTRTGAGTSRCWPGRSGGNCGATRSSRCSRSTSIPSSATRPITEEPRRRSSPRR
;
A
#
# COMPACT_ATOMS: atom_id res chain seq x y z
N MET A 1 26.10 -6.21 18.36
CA MET A 1 26.20 -5.86 16.92
C MET A 1 25.11 -4.85 16.64
N THR A 2 25.45 -3.60 16.37
CA THR A 2 24.47 -2.60 15.95
C THR A 2 23.89 -3.04 14.60
N ASP A 3 22.61 -3.44 14.59
CA ASP A 3 21.88 -3.75 13.37
C ASP A 3 21.97 -2.53 12.46
N ALA A 4 22.71 -2.65 11.35
CA ALA A 4 22.81 -1.58 10.36
C ALA A 4 21.39 -1.29 9.83
N VAL A 5 21.03 -0.01 9.78
CA VAL A 5 19.74 0.47 9.29
C VAL A 5 19.59 0.05 7.82
N PRO A 6 18.56 -0.75 7.43
CA PRO A 6 18.37 -1.14 6.04
C PRO A 6 18.18 0.07 5.13
N TYR A 7 18.54 -0.06 3.86
CA TYR A 7 18.23 0.99 2.89
C TYR A 7 16.72 1.07 2.62
N LEU A 8 16.07 -0.09 2.48
CA LEU A 8 14.67 -0.21 2.08
C LEU A 8 13.91 -1.16 3.01
N SER A 9 12.73 -0.75 3.46
CA SER A 9 11.74 -1.66 4.04
C SER A 9 10.66 -1.95 3.02
N VAL A 10 10.57 -3.20 2.56
CA VAL A 10 9.46 -3.67 1.73
C VAL A 10 8.33 -4.11 2.64
N VAL A 11 7.23 -3.38 2.63
CA VAL A 11 6.07 -3.62 3.48
C VAL A 11 4.94 -4.18 2.64
N VAL A 12 4.47 -5.37 3.02
CA VAL A 12 3.37 -6.06 2.38
C VAL A 12 2.39 -6.60 3.43
N THR A 13 1.17 -6.92 3.02
CA THR A 13 0.16 -7.47 3.91
C THR A 13 -0.66 -8.54 3.22
N SER A 14 -1.04 -9.56 3.98
CA SER A 14 -1.90 -10.63 3.54
C SER A 14 -2.52 -11.34 4.74
N ARG A 15 -3.28 -12.40 4.45
CA ARG A 15 -3.70 -13.45 5.38
C ARG A 15 -3.77 -14.75 4.58
N ASN A 16 -3.69 -15.88 5.26
CA ASN A 16 -3.70 -17.18 4.60
C ASN A 16 -5.12 -17.62 4.17
N ASP A 17 -5.85 -16.83 3.37
CA ASP A 17 -7.27 -17.07 3.04
C ASP A 17 -7.54 -17.45 1.58
N ASP A 18 -6.50 -17.64 0.77
CA ASP A 18 -6.60 -17.94 -0.66
C ASP A 18 -7.41 -16.89 -1.46
N HIS A 19 -7.30 -15.63 -1.05
CA HIS A 19 -7.97 -14.53 -1.74
C HIS A 19 -7.50 -14.40 -3.20
N GLY A 20 -8.44 -14.54 -4.13
CA GLY A 20 -8.19 -14.52 -5.57
C GLY A 20 -7.69 -15.85 -6.14
N GLY A 21 -8.02 -16.99 -5.49
CA GLY A 21 -7.46 -18.30 -5.83
C GLY A 21 -6.09 -18.43 -5.19
N ASP A 22 -5.11 -19.00 -5.91
CA ASP A 22 -3.77 -19.42 -5.48
C ASP A 22 -2.86 -18.36 -4.79
N LEU A 23 -3.34 -17.69 -3.74
CA LEU A 23 -2.63 -16.58 -3.13
C LEU A 23 -1.37 -17.06 -2.43
N LEU A 24 -1.42 -18.21 -1.75
CA LEU A 24 -0.23 -18.74 -1.07
C LEU A 24 0.90 -19.03 -2.07
N ARG A 25 0.58 -19.57 -3.24
CA ARG A 25 1.52 -19.77 -4.34
C ARG A 25 2.09 -18.44 -4.84
N ARG A 26 1.24 -17.45 -5.10
CA ARG A 26 1.68 -16.11 -5.56
C ARG A 26 2.54 -15.39 -4.52
N MET A 27 2.21 -15.55 -3.23
CA MET A 27 3.02 -15.06 -2.11
C MET A 27 4.38 -15.73 -2.05
N GLN A 28 4.45 -17.05 -2.29
CA GLN A 28 5.73 -17.75 -2.33
C GLN A 28 6.60 -17.24 -3.48
N ILE A 29 6.02 -17.06 -4.68
CA ILE A 29 6.71 -16.46 -5.83
C ILE A 29 7.25 -15.06 -5.49
N PHE A 30 6.42 -14.23 -4.85
CA PHE A 30 6.84 -12.89 -4.38
C PHE A 30 8.02 -12.95 -3.41
N VAL A 31 7.93 -13.81 -2.37
CA VAL A 31 8.97 -13.94 -1.34
C VAL A 31 10.27 -14.43 -1.97
N ASP A 32 10.21 -15.52 -2.75
CA ASP A 32 11.39 -16.10 -3.40
C ASP A 32 12.03 -15.08 -4.34
N GLY A 33 11.22 -14.40 -5.17
CA GLY A 33 11.69 -13.38 -6.10
C GLY A 33 12.30 -12.17 -5.42
N LEU A 34 11.68 -11.63 -4.36
CA LEU A 34 12.22 -10.49 -3.62
C LEU A 34 13.56 -10.85 -2.96
N LEU A 35 13.65 -12.00 -2.31
CA LEU A 35 14.87 -12.41 -1.60
C LEU A 35 16.01 -12.70 -2.57
N GLU A 36 15.72 -13.37 -3.68
CA GLU A 36 16.70 -13.60 -4.75
C GLU A 36 17.17 -12.29 -5.38
N GLN A 37 16.27 -11.35 -5.67
CA GLN A 37 16.65 -10.03 -6.19
C GLN A 37 17.52 -9.24 -5.21
N CYS A 38 17.17 -9.25 -3.92
CA CYS A 38 17.98 -8.60 -2.89
C CYS A 38 19.39 -9.18 -2.84
N ARG A 39 19.51 -10.51 -2.91
CA ARG A 39 20.80 -11.22 -2.95
C ARG A 39 21.59 -10.87 -4.22
N ARG A 40 20.96 -11.00 -5.39
CA ARG A 40 21.54 -10.76 -6.73
C ARG A 40 22.12 -9.35 -6.85
N HIS A 41 21.39 -8.35 -6.41
CA HIS A 41 21.80 -6.94 -6.51
C HIS A 41 22.49 -6.39 -5.27
N ARG A 42 22.69 -7.22 -4.23
CA ARG A 42 23.22 -6.79 -2.92
C ARG A 42 22.42 -5.62 -2.33
N LEU A 43 21.10 -5.62 -2.56
CA LEU A 43 20.20 -4.63 -1.99
C LEU A 43 19.98 -4.94 -0.50
N ASP A 44 20.33 -3.95 0.31
CA ASP A 44 20.15 -3.97 1.75
C ASP A 44 18.70 -3.63 2.11
N ALA A 45 17.82 -4.62 2.00
CA ALA A 45 16.40 -4.48 2.30
C ALA A 45 15.95 -5.36 3.47
N GLU A 46 14.90 -4.97 4.17
CA GLU A 46 14.08 -5.87 4.99
C GLU A 46 12.71 -6.09 4.36
N LEU A 47 12.12 -7.27 4.56
CA LEU A 47 10.74 -7.60 4.27
C LEU A 47 9.93 -7.60 5.56
N ILE A 48 8.86 -6.82 5.57
CA ILE A 48 7.86 -6.79 6.62
C ILE A 48 6.54 -7.31 6.06
N LEU A 49 6.16 -8.53 6.43
CA LEU A 49 4.89 -9.16 6.08
C LEU A 49 3.91 -8.99 7.25
N VAL A 50 2.89 -8.16 7.07
CA VAL A 50 1.82 -8.00 8.06
C VAL A 50 0.71 -9.01 7.77
N GLU A 51 0.66 -10.06 8.58
CA GLU A 51 -0.42 -11.04 8.57
C GLU A 51 -1.61 -10.49 9.35
N TRP A 52 -2.67 -10.09 8.66
CA TRP A 52 -3.79 -9.38 9.27
C TRP A 52 -5.02 -10.27 9.40
N ASN A 53 -5.55 -10.39 10.62
CA ASN A 53 -6.72 -11.21 10.91
C ASN A 53 -6.59 -12.65 10.34
N PRO A 54 -5.53 -13.40 10.70
CA PRO A 54 -5.32 -14.72 10.13
C PRO A 54 -6.51 -15.67 10.42
N PRO A 55 -6.94 -16.49 9.44
CA PRO A 55 -7.95 -17.52 9.69
C PRO A 55 -7.53 -18.44 10.84
N PRO A 56 -8.43 -18.80 11.77
CA PRO A 56 -8.09 -19.64 12.91
C PRO A 56 -7.81 -21.10 12.54
N ASP A 57 -8.32 -21.54 11.39
CA ASP A 57 -8.29 -22.89 10.85
C ASP A 57 -7.15 -23.13 9.86
N ARG A 58 -6.28 -22.14 9.66
CA ARG A 58 -5.14 -22.23 8.73
C ARG A 58 -3.82 -21.90 9.40
N PRO A 59 -2.71 -22.52 8.95
CA PRO A 59 -1.38 -22.18 9.44
C PRO A 59 -1.09 -20.70 9.25
N ARG A 60 -0.32 -20.13 10.17
CA ARG A 60 0.15 -18.74 10.05
C ARG A 60 1.05 -18.60 8.84
N LEU A 61 1.12 -17.41 8.23
CA LEU A 61 1.98 -17.18 7.06
C LEU A 61 3.45 -17.41 7.36
N ALA A 62 3.89 -17.21 8.60
CA ALA A 62 5.24 -17.56 9.04
C ALA A 62 5.55 -19.06 8.89
N GLU A 63 4.54 -19.92 9.02
CA GLU A 63 4.65 -21.38 8.93
C GLU A 63 4.30 -21.89 7.53
N ALA A 64 3.32 -21.26 6.87
CA ALA A 64 2.82 -21.66 5.56
C ALA A 64 3.78 -21.33 4.41
N LEU A 65 4.56 -20.25 4.55
CA LEU A 65 5.56 -19.86 3.56
C LEU A 65 6.89 -20.56 3.82
N ARG A 66 7.58 -20.92 2.74
CA ARG A 66 8.94 -21.44 2.80
C ARG A 66 9.92 -20.29 2.83
N TRP A 67 10.83 -20.34 3.79
CA TRP A 67 11.86 -19.34 3.99
C TRP A 67 13.25 -19.93 3.70
N PRO A 68 14.15 -19.22 3.01
CA PRO A 68 15.51 -19.70 2.78
C PRO A 68 16.26 -19.96 4.09
N ARG A 69 17.03 -21.05 4.15
CA ARG A 69 17.85 -21.38 5.33
C ARG A 69 18.91 -20.32 5.66
N SER A 70 19.40 -19.64 4.63
CA SER A 70 20.44 -18.59 4.73
C SER A 70 19.87 -17.19 4.96
N LEU A 71 18.63 -17.06 5.43
CA LEU A 71 18.06 -15.76 5.79
C LEU A 71 18.90 -15.10 6.88
N VAL A 72 19.39 -13.91 6.57
CA VAL A 72 20.04 -13.07 7.58
C VAL A 72 18.99 -12.69 8.63
N PRO A 73 19.25 -12.93 9.93
CA PRO A 73 18.32 -12.58 10.99
C PRO A 73 17.85 -11.12 10.90
N GLY A 74 16.56 -10.89 11.16
CA GLY A 74 15.97 -9.54 11.13
C GLY A 74 15.63 -9.01 9.73
N ARG A 75 16.08 -9.65 8.65
CA ARG A 75 15.72 -9.25 7.27
C ARG A 75 14.29 -9.59 6.87
N VAL A 76 13.69 -10.60 7.48
CA VAL A 76 12.29 -10.97 7.25
C VAL A 76 11.59 -10.93 8.59
N ARG A 77 10.49 -10.19 8.66
CA ARG A 77 9.69 -10.01 9.87
C ARG A 77 8.23 -10.20 9.52
N VAL A 78 7.63 -11.24 10.10
CA VAL A 78 6.18 -11.46 10.04
C VAL A 78 5.56 -10.82 11.28
N ILE A 79 4.56 -9.96 11.08
CA ILE A 79 3.83 -9.30 12.16
C ILE A 79 2.37 -9.74 12.08
N GLU A 80 1.94 -10.53 13.07
CA GLU A 80 0.54 -10.90 13.19
C GLU A 80 -0.27 -9.76 13.82
N VAL A 81 -1.41 -9.43 13.20
CA VAL A 81 -2.45 -8.60 13.80
C VAL A 81 -3.68 -9.47 14.08
N PRO A 82 -4.03 -9.74 15.35
CA PRO A 82 -5.06 -10.72 15.68
C PRO A 82 -6.48 -10.19 15.42
N TYR A 83 -7.45 -11.11 15.32
CA TYR A 83 -8.87 -10.81 15.14
C TYR A 83 -9.41 -9.77 16.15
N ALA A 84 -8.94 -9.80 17.40
CA ALA A 84 -9.34 -8.83 18.43
C ALA A 84 -9.01 -7.37 18.08
N ARG A 85 -7.96 -7.12 17.27
CA ARG A 85 -7.66 -5.79 16.72
C ARG A 85 -8.52 -5.49 15.51
N HIS A 86 -8.72 -6.48 14.65
CA HIS A 86 -9.52 -6.37 13.44
C HIS A 86 -10.99 -6.00 13.71
N ARG A 87 -11.64 -6.66 14.67
CA ARG A 87 -13.06 -6.43 15.03
C ARG A 87 -13.38 -5.05 15.60
N ARG A 88 -12.37 -4.22 15.84
CA ARG A 88 -12.52 -2.85 16.36
C ARG A 88 -12.80 -1.84 15.24
N PHE A 89 -12.64 -2.24 13.98
CA PHE A 89 -12.88 -1.37 12.84
C PHE A 89 -14.28 -1.58 12.28
N ARG A 90 -14.90 -0.50 11.82
CA ARG A 90 -16.17 -0.58 11.08
C ARG A 90 -16.01 -1.51 9.87
N HIS A 91 -17.02 -2.33 9.58
CA HIS A 91 -17.04 -3.29 8.47
C HIS A 91 -16.12 -4.50 8.63
N SER A 92 -15.61 -4.76 9.84
CA SER A 92 -14.79 -5.95 10.13
C SER A 92 -15.51 -7.28 9.90
N GLU A 93 -16.83 -7.26 9.97
CA GLU A 93 -17.71 -8.40 9.72
C GLU A 93 -17.83 -8.76 8.23
N VAL A 94 -17.51 -7.84 7.31
CA VAL A 94 -17.59 -8.04 5.85
C VAL A 94 -16.21 -8.05 5.18
N LEU A 95 -15.27 -7.23 5.69
CA LEU A 95 -13.95 -7.06 5.09
C LEU A 95 -12.91 -7.85 5.87
N PRO A 96 -12.49 -9.05 5.44
CA PRO A 96 -11.56 -9.89 6.20
C PRO A 96 -10.15 -9.28 6.34
N LEU A 97 -9.78 -8.36 5.45
CA LEU A 97 -8.46 -7.75 5.36
C LEU A 97 -8.56 -6.25 5.07
N PHE A 98 -8.05 -5.42 5.99
CA PHE A 98 -7.93 -3.98 5.77
C PHE A 98 -6.55 -3.63 5.22
N GLN A 99 -6.32 -3.85 3.92
CA GLN A 99 -4.99 -3.74 3.30
C GLN A 99 -4.24 -2.44 3.65
N MET A 100 -4.90 -1.28 3.56
CA MET A 100 -4.26 0.00 3.84
C MET A 100 -3.92 0.20 5.33
N ILE A 101 -4.76 -0.31 6.22
CA ILE A 101 -4.53 -0.25 7.67
C ILE A 101 -3.40 -1.22 8.06
N ALA A 102 -3.37 -2.40 7.46
CA ALA A 102 -2.33 -3.39 7.71
C ALA A 102 -0.96 -2.93 7.16
N LYS A 103 -0.90 -2.34 5.96
CA LYS A 103 0.33 -1.68 5.46
C LYS A 103 0.82 -0.60 6.43
N ASN A 104 -0.09 0.19 7.00
CA ASN A 104 0.23 1.19 8.03
C ASN A 104 0.83 0.60 9.32
N VAL A 105 0.49 -0.64 9.70
CA VAL A 105 1.11 -1.37 10.82
C VAL A 105 2.57 -1.70 10.50
N GLY A 106 2.84 -2.14 9.28
CA GLY A 106 4.18 -2.47 8.80
C GLY A 106 5.05 -1.24 8.64
N ILE A 107 4.54 -0.17 8.02
CA ILE A 107 5.26 1.12 7.86
C ILE A 107 5.72 1.66 9.21
N ARG A 108 4.88 1.61 10.25
CA ARG A 108 5.26 2.05 11.61
C ARG A 108 6.32 1.19 12.30
N ARG A 109 6.64 0.02 11.75
CA ARG A 109 7.65 -0.92 12.26
C ARG A 109 8.84 -1.06 11.31
N ALA A 110 8.81 -0.36 10.19
CA ALA A 110 9.91 -0.24 9.24
C ALA A 110 11.11 0.39 9.92
N ARG A 111 12.28 -0.20 9.69
CA ARG A 111 13.59 0.28 10.13
C ARG A 111 14.35 0.93 8.98
N GLY A 112 13.96 0.71 7.73
CA GLY A 112 14.67 1.16 6.55
C GLY A 112 14.58 2.67 6.34
N ARG A 113 15.61 3.23 5.68
CA ARG A 113 15.64 4.66 5.30
C ARG A 113 14.50 5.04 4.37
N PHE A 114 14.12 4.14 3.47
CA PHE A 114 12.98 4.27 2.56
C PHE A 114 11.98 3.14 2.78
N VAL A 115 10.72 3.37 2.45
CA VAL A 115 9.65 2.36 2.57
C VAL A 115 8.96 2.15 1.23
N LEU A 116 8.90 0.89 0.80
CA LEU A 116 8.11 0.44 -0.34
C LEU A 116 6.89 -0.33 0.17
N ALA A 117 5.71 0.28 0.09
CA ALA A 117 4.44 -0.39 0.42
C ALA A 117 3.82 -0.98 -0.85
N THR A 118 3.80 -2.31 -0.98
CA THR A 118 3.35 -3.02 -2.19
C THR A 118 2.42 -4.20 -1.87
N ASN A 119 2.02 -4.96 -2.89
CA ASN A 119 1.21 -6.17 -2.75
C ASN A 119 2.11 -7.42 -2.70
N VAL A 120 1.57 -8.50 -2.13
CA VAL A 120 2.27 -9.78 -1.93
C VAL A 120 2.35 -10.67 -3.17
N ASP A 121 1.95 -10.17 -4.34
CA ASP A 121 1.89 -10.90 -5.61
C ASP A 121 2.62 -10.15 -6.75
N VAL A 122 3.62 -9.32 -6.39
CA VAL A 122 4.39 -8.47 -7.32
C VAL A 122 5.81 -8.99 -7.52
N LEU A 123 6.19 -9.31 -8.76
CA LEU A 123 7.59 -9.55 -9.10
C LEU A 123 8.28 -8.24 -9.50
N PHE A 124 9.48 -8.00 -8.96
CA PHE A 124 10.29 -6.84 -9.29
C PHE A 124 11.25 -7.16 -10.43
N SER A 125 11.33 -6.28 -11.41
CA SER A 125 12.28 -6.42 -12.52
C SER A 125 13.72 -6.16 -12.08
N ASP A 126 14.69 -6.77 -12.76
CA ASP A 126 16.13 -6.55 -12.51
C ASP A 126 16.51 -5.07 -12.65
N GLU A 127 15.88 -4.34 -13.57
CA GLU A 127 16.14 -2.91 -13.79
C GLU A 127 15.74 -2.08 -12.58
N LEU A 128 14.55 -2.35 -12.00
CA LEU A 128 14.10 -1.69 -10.78
C LEU A 128 14.99 -2.04 -9.58
N MET A 129 15.34 -3.32 -9.42
CA MET A 129 16.15 -3.77 -8.28
C MET A 129 17.59 -3.23 -8.36
N ARG A 130 18.16 -3.15 -9.57
CA ARG A 130 19.46 -2.48 -9.81
C ARG A 130 19.40 -0.98 -9.51
N PHE A 131 18.31 -0.31 -9.90
CA PHE A 131 18.09 1.11 -9.57
C PHE A 131 18.02 1.31 -8.05
N LEU A 132 17.24 0.51 -7.33
CA LEU A 132 17.16 0.60 -5.87
C LEU A 132 18.51 0.31 -5.20
N ALA A 133 19.27 -0.67 -5.71
CA ALA A 133 20.60 -1.03 -5.21
C ALA A 133 21.65 0.07 -5.42
N SER A 134 21.45 0.98 -6.39
CA SER A 134 22.32 2.16 -6.58
C SER A 134 22.23 3.18 -5.44
N ARG A 135 21.25 3.04 -4.54
CA ARG A 135 21.00 3.90 -3.37
C ARG A 135 20.78 5.39 -3.69
N GLY A 136 20.28 5.71 -4.87
CA GLY A 136 20.02 7.08 -5.34
C GLY A 136 18.64 7.66 -5.03
N LEU A 137 17.88 7.08 -4.09
CA LEU A 137 16.59 7.67 -3.69
C LEU A 137 16.80 8.92 -2.83
N ASP A 138 15.91 9.88 -2.99
CA ASP A 138 15.90 11.18 -2.32
C ASP A 138 14.77 11.20 -1.28
N SER A 139 15.08 11.65 -0.05
CA SER A 139 14.13 11.70 1.06
C SER A 139 13.00 12.70 0.85
N ASP A 140 13.19 13.69 -0.03
CA ASP A 140 12.20 14.73 -0.31
C ASP A 140 11.28 14.37 -1.49
N ARG A 141 11.32 13.10 -1.92
CA ARG A 141 10.57 12.62 -3.09
C ARG A 141 9.70 11.40 -2.77
N MET A 142 8.53 11.38 -3.40
CA MET A 142 7.68 10.19 -3.47
C MET A 142 7.85 9.53 -4.82
N TYR A 143 8.21 8.25 -4.81
CA TYR A 143 8.43 7.46 -6.01
C TYR A 143 7.21 6.59 -6.33
N ARG A 144 6.88 6.52 -7.62
CA ARG A 144 5.87 5.60 -8.16
C ARG A 144 6.43 4.95 -9.41
N ILE A 145 6.02 3.72 -9.67
CA ILE A 145 6.29 3.02 -10.92
C ILE A 145 4.99 2.43 -11.45
N ASP A 146 4.91 2.27 -12.76
CA ASP A 146 3.78 1.62 -13.40
C ASP A 146 3.77 0.13 -13.12
N ARG A 147 2.56 -0.41 -12.88
CA ARG A 147 2.38 -1.83 -12.56
C ARG A 147 1.82 -2.57 -13.75
N TYR A 148 2.57 -3.56 -14.21
CA TYR A 148 2.18 -4.47 -15.28
C TYR A 148 1.51 -5.69 -14.66
N ASP A 149 0.22 -5.90 -14.94
CA ASP A 149 -0.49 -7.08 -14.47
C ASP A 149 -0.28 -8.22 -15.47
N ALA A 150 0.38 -9.29 -15.03
CA ALA A 150 0.56 -10.50 -15.81
C ALA A 150 -0.58 -11.51 -15.58
N MET A 151 -0.69 -12.50 -16.47
CA MET A 151 -1.57 -13.65 -16.28
C MET A 151 -1.23 -14.43 -15.01
N SER A 152 -2.22 -15.10 -14.41
CA SER A 152 -2.09 -15.74 -13.09
C SER A 152 -1.22 -17.01 -13.07
N ASN A 153 -0.97 -17.63 -14.22
CA ASN A 153 -0.24 -18.88 -14.39
C ASN A 153 1.29 -18.71 -14.48
N VAL A 154 1.86 -17.74 -13.78
CA VAL A 154 3.32 -17.57 -13.64
C VAL A 154 3.95 -18.89 -13.22
N PRO A 155 4.95 -19.46 -13.94
CA PRO A 155 5.48 -20.80 -13.68
C PRO A 155 5.95 -21.03 -12.22
N PHE A 156 5.61 -22.19 -11.66
CA PHE A 156 6.03 -22.59 -10.31
C PHE A 156 5.90 -24.12 -10.11
N PRO A 157 6.95 -24.81 -9.65
CA PRO A 157 8.27 -24.28 -9.31
C PRO A 157 9.05 -23.88 -10.58
N ALA A 158 9.60 -22.66 -10.59
CA ALA A 158 10.45 -22.13 -11.66
C ALA A 158 11.41 -21.09 -11.07
N GLY A 159 12.53 -20.83 -11.76
CA GLY A 159 13.48 -19.81 -11.35
C GLY A 159 12.97 -18.39 -11.59
N LEU A 160 13.52 -17.41 -10.87
CA LEU A 160 13.13 -16.00 -11.01
C LEU A 160 13.21 -15.50 -12.46
N ASP A 161 14.24 -15.89 -13.21
CA ASP A 161 14.45 -15.42 -14.60
C ASP A 161 13.33 -15.90 -15.53
N GLU A 162 12.87 -17.14 -15.35
CA GLU A 162 11.75 -17.72 -16.11
C GLU A 162 10.43 -17.02 -15.75
N GLN A 163 10.21 -16.76 -14.46
CA GLN A 163 9.02 -16.03 -13.98
C GLN A 163 8.98 -14.59 -14.51
N LEU A 164 10.14 -13.90 -14.53
CA LEU A 164 10.25 -12.57 -15.12
C LEU A 164 10.04 -12.59 -16.64
N ALA A 165 10.60 -13.58 -17.35
CA ALA A 165 10.38 -13.76 -18.78
C ALA A 165 8.91 -14.01 -19.12
N PHE A 166 8.22 -14.82 -18.31
CA PHE A 166 6.78 -15.03 -18.41
C PHE A 166 6.01 -13.71 -18.23
N CYS A 167 6.29 -12.96 -17.15
CA CYS A 167 5.62 -11.69 -16.88
C CYS A 167 5.86 -10.63 -17.97
N ARG A 168 6.98 -10.69 -18.71
CA ARG A 168 7.25 -9.76 -19.83
C ARG A 168 6.35 -10.01 -21.04
N THR A 169 5.88 -11.25 -21.24
CA THR A 169 5.16 -11.67 -22.46
C THR A 169 3.68 -11.94 -22.23
N HIS A 170 3.25 -12.21 -20.99
CA HIS A 170 1.87 -12.58 -20.66
C HIS A 170 1.15 -11.46 -19.91
N LEU A 171 1.05 -10.29 -20.54
CA LEU A 171 0.48 -9.09 -19.94
C LEU A 171 -1.03 -8.96 -20.20
N LEU A 172 -1.77 -8.50 -19.19
CA LEU A 172 -3.20 -8.19 -19.28
C LEU A 172 -3.46 -6.68 -19.39
N ARG A 173 -2.72 -5.89 -18.60
CA ARG A 173 -2.90 -4.44 -18.50
C ARG A 173 -1.69 -3.76 -17.86
N VAL A 174 -1.56 -2.47 -18.11
CA VAL A 174 -0.63 -1.56 -17.40
C VAL A 174 -1.42 -0.57 -16.56
N ASN A 175 -1.01 -0.40 -15.31
CA ASN A 175 -1.59 0.55 -14.37
C ASN A 175 -0.61 1.71 -14.18
N THR A 176 -0.86 2.82 -14.87
CA THR A 176 -0.02 4.02 -14.86
C THR A 176 -0.55 5.09 -13.88
N GLY A 177 0.13 6.23 -13.82
CA GLY A 177 -0.32 7.38 -13.02
C GLY A 177 -1.64 7.95 -13.53
N GLU A 178 -1.87 7.79 -14.83
CA GLU A 178 -2.99 8.37 -15.58
C GLU A 178 -4.18 7.42 -15.71
N GLY A 179 -4.00 6.12 -15.46
CA GLY A 179 -5.08 5.16 -15.56
C GLY A 179 -4.65 3.71 -15.75
N THR A 180 -5.60 2.87 -16.12
CA THR A 180 -5.38 1.46 -16.43
C THR A 180 -5.66 1.21 -17.90
N PHE A 181 -4.70 0.61 -18.59
CA PHE A 181 -4.74 0.41 -20.04
C PHE A 181 -4.55 -1.06 -20.35
N ARG A 182 -5.39 -1.60 -21.25
CA ARG A 182 -5.20 -2.97 -21.74
C ARG A 182 -3.97 -3.04 -22.64
N VAL A 183 -3.31 -4.18 -22.60
CA VAL A 183 -2.17 -4.48 -23.47
C VAL A 183 -2.67 -5.44 -24.56
N GLU A 184 -2.29 -5.18 -25.80
CA GLU A 184 -2.56 -6.10 -26.90
C GLU A 184 -1.69 -7.37 -26.76
N PRO A 185 -2.03 -8.49 -27.42
CA PRO A 185 -1.30 -9.76 -27.29
C PRO A 185 0.21 -9.68 -27.60
N ASP A 186 0.66 -8.64 -28.30
CA ASP A 186 2.07 -8.38 -28.65
C ASP A 186 2.84 -7.56 -27.58
N GLY A 187 2.20 -7.24 -26.45
CA GLY A 187 2.82 -6.46 -25.39
C GLY A 187 2.77 -4.95 -25.60
N LEU A 188 2.20 -4.47 -26.71
CA LEU A 188 2.00 -3.04 -26.95
C LEU A 188 0.71 -2.60 -26.26
N ALA A 189 0.84 -1.70 -25.27
CA ALA A 189 -0.31 -0.94 -24.80
C ALA A 189 -0.88 -0.18 -26.00
N GLY A 190 -2.19 -0.26 -26.24
CA GLY A 190 -2.86 0.54 -27.27
C GLY A 190 -2.41 2.01 -27.17
N ARG A 191 -1.48 2.40 -28.05
CA ARG A 191 -0.69 3.65 -28.06
C ARG A 191 -0.56 4.36 -26.71
N ILE A 192 0.52 4.06 -25.96
CA ILE A 192 1.06 4.99 -24.95
C ILE A 192 2.53 5.28 -25.24
N LEU A 193 2.80 6.56 -25.49
CA LEU A 193 4.11 7.18 -25.60
C LEU A 193 4.91 6.96 -24.30
N SER A 194 6.13 6.43 -24.43
CA SER A 194 7.23 6.42 -23.46
C SER A 194 6.86 6.32 -21.96
N ALA A 195 7.16 5.16 -21.35
CA ALA A 195 7.23 5.03 -19.90
C ALA A 195 8.36 5.94 -19.35
N ALA A 196 8.01 7.17 -19.00
CA ALA A 196 8.84 8.05 -18.19
C ALA A 196 8.51 7.79 -16.72
N TRP A 197 9.55 7.57 -15.90
CA TRP A 197 9.43 7.60 -14.45
C TRP A 197 8.72 8.89 -14.03
N SER A 198 7.52 8.79 -13.48
CA SER A 198 6.83 9.96 -12.93
C SER A 198 7.37 10.24 -11.53
N ILE A 199 8.36 11.12 -11.45
CA ILE A 199 8.79 11.70 -10.18
C ILE A 199 7.81 12.82 -9.84
N SER A 200 6.95 12.60 -8.85
CA SER A 200 6.11 13.70 -8.34
C SER A 200 6.96 14.56 -7.42
N THR A 201 7.34 15.76 -7.88
CA THR A 201 8.07 16.77 -7.09
C THR A 201 7.14 17.69 -6.30
N ARG A 202 5.91 17.27 -5.97
CA ARG A 202 4.95 18.16 -5.30
C ARG A 202 5.28 18.32 -3.80
N THR A 203 6.37 19.03 -3.50
CA THR A 203 6.53 19.81 -2.27
C THR A 203 5.69 21.08 -2.42
N GLY A 204 4.58 21.18 -1.68
CA GLY A 204 3.77 22.40 -1.66
C GLY A 204 2.32 22.16 -1.29
N ALA A 205 1.92 22.74 -0.17
CA ALA A 205 0.54 22.88 0.25
C ALA A 205 -0.28 23.52 -0.89
N GLY A 206 -1.12 22.71 -1.54
CA GLY A 206 -2.07 23.16 -2.54
C GLY A 206 -3.36 22.43 -2.30
N THR A 207 -4.38 23.16 -1.84
CA THR A 207 -5.76 22.71 -1.71
C THR A 207 -6.33 22.36 -3.08
N SER A 208 -5.95 21.24 -3.67
CA SER A 208 -6.62 20.70 -4.85
C SER A 208 -7.81 19.87 -4.36
N ARG A 209 -8.98 20.48 -4.49
CA ARG A 209 -10.31 19.90 -4.25
C ARG A 209 -10.36 18.48 -4.83
N CYS A 210 -10.57 17.50 -3.97
CA CYS A 210 -10.91 16.15 -4.38
C CYS A 210 -12.23 16.21 -5.18
N TRP A 211 -12.19 15.82 -6.45
CA TRP A 211 -13.40 15.46 -7.18
C TRP A 211 -13.59 13.95 -7.06
N PRO A 212 -14.77 13.47 -6.62
CA PRO A 212 -15.01 12.06 -6.38
C PRO A 212 -15.34 11.32 -7.68
N GLY A 213 -14.53 10.33 -8.04
CA GLY A 213 -14.95 9.26 -8.96
C GLY A 213 -15.83 8.26 -8.20
N ARG A 214 -17.09 8.15 -8.61
CA ARG A 214 -18.10 7.27 -8.03
C ARG A 214 -17.76 5.79 -8.29
N SER A 215 -17.52 5.05 -7.22
CA SER A 215 -18.25 3.82 -6.88
C SER A 215 -18.19 3.64 -5.35
N GLY A 216 -19.36 3.58 -4.70
CA GLY A 216 -19.60 3.95 -3.29
C GLY A 216 -18.91 3.07 -2.24
N GLY A 217 -18.81 3.42 -0.96
CA GLY A 217 -19.30 4.47 -0.06
C GLY A 217 -18.90 3.97 1.35
N ASN A 218 -18.63 4.72 2.41
CA ASN A 218 -19.13 6.01 2.83
C ASN A 218 -18.13 6.67 3.81
N CYS A 219 -18.02 7.99 3.73
CA CYS A 219 -17.12 8.86 4.48
C CYS A 219 -17.51 9.02 5.96
N GLY A 220 -16.55 9.48 6.78
CA GLY A 220 -16.78 9.96 8.14
C GLY A 220 -15.46 10.37 8.80
N ALA A 221 -14.98 11.57 8.48
CA ALA A 221 -13.87 12.21 9.18
C ALA A 221 -14.41 13.18 10.23
N THR A 222 -14.08 12.98 11.50
CA THR A 222 -14.19 14.00 12.54
C THR A 222 -12.78 14.35 13.03
N ARG A 223 -12.41 15.63 12.85
CA ARG A 223 -11.22 16.25 13.43
C ARG A 223 -11.47 16.50 14.93
N SER A 224 -10.47 16.20 15.76
CA SER A 224 -10.26 16.95 17.00
C SER A 224 -8.75 17.12 17.23
N SER A 225 -8.24 18.31 16.93
CA SER A 225 -6.95 18.76 17.44
C SER A 225 -7.19 20.09 18.14
N ARG A 226 -7.17 20.07 19.48
CA ARG A 226 -6.94 21.26 20.29
C ARG A 226 -5.57 21.80 19.93
N CYS A 227 -5.51 23.03 19.44
CA CYS A 227 -4.27 23.78 19.35
C CYS A 227 -4.44 25.00 20.25
N SER A 228 -3.71 24.99 21.37
CA SER A 228 -3.49 26.12 22.25
C SER A 228 -2.62 27.15 21.53
N ARG A 229 -3.05 28.41 21.49
CA ARG A 229 -2.22 29.57 21.84
C ARG A 229 -3.05 30.84 21.87
N SER A 230 -2.79 31.56 22.96
CA SER A 230 -3.20 32.90 23.32
C SER A 230 -2.69 33.95 22.32
N THR A 231 -3.59 34.83 21.89
CA THR A 231 -3.26 36.25 21.67
C THR A 231 -4.51 37.08 21.94
N SER A 232 -4.30 38.20 22.61
CA SER A 232 -5.28 39.02 23.30
C SER A 232 -5.63 40.32 22.55
N ILE A 233 -6.77 40.93 22.95
CA ILE A 233 -7.17 42.37 22.88
C ILE A 233 -7.86 42.90 21.58
N PRO A 234 -8.83 43.85 21.61
CA PRO A 234 -9.75 44.31 22.66
C PRO A 234 -11.27 44.31 22.30
N SER A 235 -12.04 44.52 23.36
CA SER A 235 -13.42 44.98 23.46
C SER A 235 -13.79 46.21 22.61
N SER A 236 -14.96 46.16 21.96
CA SER A 236 -15.86 47.32 21.83
C SER A 236 -17.32 46.87 21.74
N ALA A 237 -18.11 47.37 22.68
CA ALA A 237 -19.54 47.15 22.84
C ALA A 237 -20.38 47.69 21.68
N THR A 238 -21.54 47.09 21.40
CA THR A 238 -22.82 47.79 21.22
C THR A 238 -23.98 46.81 21.51
N ARG A 239 -25.02 47.36 22.13
CA ARG A 239 -26.14 46.76 22.88
C ARG A 239 -27.23 46.08 22.02
N PRO A 240 -28.16 45.32 22.66
CA PRO A 240 -29.14 44.45 22.01
C PRO A 240 -30.41 45.20 21.62
N ILE A 241 -31.16 44.65 20.66
CA ILE A 241 -32.57 45.02 20.44
C ILE A 241 -33.43 43.78 20.60
N THR A 242 -34.50 44.03 21.34
CA THR A 242 -35.50 43.21 22.02
C THR A 242 -36.51 42.49 21.13
N GLU A 243 -37.16 41.51 21.77
CA GLU A 243 -38.43 40.82 21.48
C GLU A 243 -39.50 41.73 20.82
N GLU A 244 -40.43 41.24 19.99
CA GLU A 244 -41.60 40.43 20.41
C GLU A 244 -42.44 39.90 19.20
N PRO A 245 -43.47 39.06 19.44
CA PRO A 245 -43.99 38.04 18.52
C PRO A 245 -45.36 38.39 17.90
N ARG A 246 -45.93 37.45 17.12
CA ARG A 246 -47.36 37.20 16.73
C ARG A 246 -47.39 36.74 15.25
N ARG A 247 -48.18 35.79 14.78
CA ARG A 247 -49.43 35.14 15.24
C ARG A 247 -49.55 33.79 14.52
N ARG A 248 -50.11 32.79 15.21
CA ARG A 248 -50.78 31.63 14.60
C ARG A 248 -52.13 32.06 14.04
N SER A 249 -52.51 31.48 12.89
CA SER A 249 -53.91 31.16 12.55
C SER A 249 -53.94 30.06 11.49
N SER A 250 -54.41 28.88 11.90
CA SER A 250 -54.84 27.75 11.06
C SER A 250 -56.21 28.04 10.39
N PRO A 251 -56.97 27.05 9.87
CA PRO A 251 -56.82 26.33 8.60
C PRO A 251 -58.12 26.40 7.75
N ARG A 252 -58.10 25.83 6.52
CA ARG A 252 -59.22 25.33 5.64
C ARG A 252 -58.67 25.37 4.20
N ARG A 253 -58.78 24.39 3.31
CA ARG A 253 -59.59 23.18 3.14
C ARG A 253 -58.70 22.07 2.56
#